data_AF-A0A4X2LW84-F1
#
_entry.id   AF-A0A4X2LW84-F1
#
_cell.length_a   1.000
_cell.length_b   1.000
_cell.length_c   1.000
_cell.angle_alpha   90.00
_cell.angle_beta   90.00
_cell.angle_gamma   90.00
#
_symmetry.space_group_name_H-M   'P 1'
#
loop_
_entity.id
_entity.type
_entity.pdbx_description
1 polymer ?
#
loop_
_entity_poly.entity_id
_entity_poly.type
_entity_poly.pdbx_seq_one_letter_code
_entity_poly.pdbx_strand_id
1 'polypeptide(L)'
;MGEQVPGFRPGLAILQVGDRADSNLYISMKLKAAEEVKSTVVLLASTVLKCITSLNEDPTVHGLLVQLPLDAEKTISTELVTNTIAPEKDVDGLTSVSAGKLARGDLEDCFIPCTPKGCLELIKKTGVQIAGRHAVVVGRSKIVGAPMHDLLLWNNATVTTCHSKTIQLSEEVNKADILVVGTGQPEMVRGEWIKPGAIVIDCGINYVPDWYNGKPNRKRVVGDVAYHEAKEKTSYITPVPGGVGPMTVAMLMQSTVESAKHFLEKCTPGKWNIQYNHLSLKTPVPSDIEISRSCTAKPIGYLAKEIGLLSEEVEMYGQTKAKVLLSTLELLKHQPDGKYVVVTGITPTPLGEGKSTTTLGLVQALGAHLHQNVFACVRQPSQGPTFGIKGIRWSLILWSFNLHLTGDIHAITAANNLVAAAIDARIFHELTQTDKALFNSLVPSVNGVRKFSDIQVRRLKRLGIEKDDPATLTDEEINRFVRLDIDPETITWQRDTNDRFLRKITIGQSPNEKGHTRTVTTFSFFTSSKNTSLVFYCIQYT
;
A
#
# COMPACT_ATOMS: atom_id res chain seq x y z
N MET A 1 19.29 7.49 -17.54
CA MET A 1 18.01 7.49 -16.78
C MET A 1 17.57 8.90 -16.45
N GLY A 2 18.36 9.70 -15.73
CA GLY A 2 18.01 11.11 -15.43
C GLY A 2 17.77 11.99 -16.67
N GLU A 3 18.44 11.70 -17.79
CA GLU A 3 18.19 12.37 -19.08
C GLU A 3 16.88 11.94 -19.76
N GLN A 4 16.46 10.68 -19.57
CA GLN A 4 15.22 10.14 -20.16
C GLN A 4 13.99 10.51 -19.33
N VAL A 5 14.13 10.52 -18.00
CA VAL A 5 13.07 10.89 -17.06
C VAL A 5 13.66 11.86 -16.02
N PRO A 6 13.51 13.18 -16.24
CA PRO A 6 14.00 14.19 -15.31
C PRO A 6 13.45 13.98 -13.89
N GLY A 7 14.33 14.02 -12.89
CA GLY A 7 13.97 13.85 -11.48
C GLY A 7 13.84 12.40 -10.99
N PHE A 8 13.89 11.40 -11.88
CA PHE A 8 13.90 10.00 -11.47
C PHE A 8 15.25 9.60 -10.86
N ARG A 9 15.19 8.90 -9.71
CA ARG A 9 16.37 8.28 -9.08
C ARG A 9 16.05 6.84 -8.66
N PRO A 10 16.94 5.86 -8.92
CA PRO A 10 16.79 4.52 -8.38
C PRO A 10 16.69 4.55 -6.85
N GLY A 11 15.60 4.06 -6.28
CA GLY A 11 15.44 3.80 -4.85
C GLY A 11 15.91 2.40 -4.40
N LEU A 12 16.73 2.36 -3.34
CA LEU A 12 17.15 1.14 -2.64
C LEU A 12 16.69 1.20 -1.18
N ALA A 13 15.99 0.16 -0.73
CA ALA A 13 15.63 -0.02 0.67
C ALA A 13 16.47 -1.13 1.30
N ILE A 14 17.13 -0.81 2.42
CA ILE A 14 17.89 -1.76 3.23
C ILE A 14 17.14 -1.95 4.55
N LEU A 15 16.64 -3.16 4.77
CA LEU A 15 15.94 -3.50 5.99
C LEU A 15 16.90 -4.13 6.99
N GLN A 16 17.01 -3.53 8.17
CA GLN A 16 17.86 -4.00 9.26
C GLN A 16 17.02 -4.32 10.49
N VAL A 17 17.33 -5.45 11.12
CA VAL A 17 16.73 -5.90 12.38
C VAL A 17 17.87 -6.02 13.41
N GLY A 18 17.74 -5.30 14.52
CA GLY A 18 18.76 -5.19 15.57
C GLY A 18 19.93 -4.25 15.23
N ASP A 19 21.03 -4.33 15.99
CA ASP A 19 22.10 -3.32 15.99
C ASP A 19 23.52 -3.94 16.00
N ARG A 20 23.71 -5.04 15.26
CA ARG A 20 25.01 -5.70 15.20
C ARG A 20 26.07 -4.81 14.56
N ALA A 21 27.25 -4.72 15.21
CA ALA A 21 28.35 -3.89 14.75
C ALA A 21 28.89 -4.28 13.36
N ASP A 22 28.90 -5.57 13.02
CA ASP A 22 29.30 -6.07 11.70
C ASP A 22 28.30 -5.66 10.61
N SER A 23 27.00 -5.81 10.87
CA SER A 23 25.92 -5.34 9.99
C SER A 23 25.98 -3.83 9.76
N ASN A 24 26.17 -3.03 10.81
CA ASN A 24 26.26 -1.57 10.72
C ASN A 24 27.42 -1.12 9.81
N LEU A 25 28.58 -1.75 9.95
CA LEU A 25 29.73 -1.45 9.10
C LEU A 25 29.41 -1.75 7.63
N TYR A 26 28.84 -2.92 7.33
CA TYR A 26 28.46 -3.29 5.96
C TYR A 26 27.38 -2.37 5.38
N ILE A 27 26.36 -2.01 6.15
CA ILE A 27 25.31 -1.09 5.71
C ILE A 27 25.92 0.28 5.42
N SER A 28 26.82 0.78 6.26
CA SER A 28 27.50 2.06 6.02
C SER A 28 28.28 2.08 4.70
N MET A 29 28.91 0.95 4.32
CA MET A 29 29.60 0.82 3.04
C MET A 29 28.62 0.82 1.87
N LYS A 30 27.48 0.11 1.99
CA LYS A 30 26.41 0.10 0.97
C LYS A 30 25.84 1.50 0.76
N LEU A 31 25.59 2.25 1.84
CA LEU A 31 25.08 3.61 1.77
C LEU A 31 26.07 4.59 1.14
N LYS A 32 27.36 4.49 1.48
CA LYS A 32 28.41 5.33 0.87
C LYS A 32 28.57 5.06 -0.62
N ALA A 33 28.43 3.81 -1.06
CA ALA A 33 28.47 3.46 -2.48
C ALA A 33 27.22 3.92 -3.24
N ALA A 34 26.15 4.27 -2.53
CA ALA A 34 24.87 4.62 -3.11
C ALA A 34 24.67 6.13 -3.28
N GLU A 35 25.71 6.96 -3.45
CA GLU A 35 25.53 8.41 -3.62
C GLU A 35 24.61 8.78 -4.80
N GLU A 36 24.62 8.00 -5.88
CA GLU A 36 23.75 8.20 -7.05
C GLU A 36 22.38 7.49 -6.94
N VAL A 37 22.19 6.66 -5.90
CA VAL A 37 21.00 5.84 -5.67
C VAL A 37 20.29 6.36 -4.40
N LYS A 38 19.01 6.69 -4.48
CA LYS A 38 18.25 7.10 -3.29
C LYS A 38 18.13 5.92 -2.32
N SER A 39 18.99 5.86 -1.32
CA SER A 39 19.02 4.76 -0.35
C SER A 39 18.31 5.13 0.94
N THR A 40 17.47 4.23 1.44
CA THR A 40 16.79 4.37 2.72
C THR A 40 17.05 3.14 3.58
N VAL A 41 17.43 3.36 4.84
CA VAL A 41 17.53 2.28 5.84
C VAL A 41 16.28 2.30 6.68
N VAL A 42 15.64 1.13 6.79
CA VAL A 42 14.49 0.94 7.68
C VAL A 42 14.92 0.05 8.84
N LEU A 43 15.02 0.64 10.03
CA LEU A 43 15.34 -0.04 11.28
C LEU A 43 14.07 -0.57 11.92
N LEU A 44 14.00 -1.87 12.20
CA LEU A 44 12.80 -2.52 12.73
C LEU A 44 13.06 -3.23 14.05
N ALA A 45 12.14 -3.03 14.99
CA ALA A 45 12.14 -3.70 16.29
C ALA A 45 11.32 -5.02 16.30
N SER A 46 10.31 -5.20 15.44
CA SER A 46 9.48 -6.44 15.45
C SER A 46 8.61 -6.71 14.20
N THR A 47 8.18 -5.69 13.45
CA THR A 47 7.19 -5.83 12.36
C THR A 47 7.79 -6.03 10.96
N VAL A 48 8.71 -6.98 10.82
CA VAL A 48 9.51 -7.21 9.59
C VAL A 48 8.63 -7.45 8.35
N LEU A 49 7.69 -8.39 8.43
CA LEU A 49 6.90 -8.79 7.26
C LEU A 49 6.00 -7.67 6.73
N LYS A 50 5.34 -6.92 7.62
CA LYS A 50 4.47 -5.81 7.23
C LYS A 50 5.27 -4.70 6.52
N CYS A 51 6.48 -4.42 7.01
CA CYS A 51 7.36 -3.46 6.38
C CYS A 51 7.81 -3.93 4.98
N ILE A 52 8.18 -5.20 4.82
CA ILE A 52 8.49 -5.78 3.50
C ILE A 52 7.30 -5.65 2.55
N THR A 53 6.08 -5.95 3.00
CA THR A 53 4.87 -5.77 2.18
C THR A 53 4.69 -4.33 1.72
N SER A 54 4.83 -3.34 2.62
CA SER A 54 4.73 -1.91 2.26
C SER A 54 5.83 -1.51 1.26
N LEU A 55 7.08 -1.93 1.48
CA LEU A 55 8.21 -1.65 0.56
C LEU A 55 8.07 -2.35 -0.80
N ASN A 56 7.44 -3.52 -0.86
CA ASN A 56 7.10 -4.20 -2.11
C ASN A 56 6.10 -3.38 -2.94
N GLU A 57 5.18 -2.68 -2.29
CA GLU A 57 4.14 -1.88 -2.95
C GLU A 57 4.60 -0.45 -3.27
N ASP A 58 5.57 0.08 -2.54
CA ASP A 58 6.09 1.44 -2.75
C ASP A 58 6.74 1.60 -4.15
N PRO A 59 6.17 2.42 -5.05
CA PRO A 59 6.70 2.62 -6.41
C PRO A 59 8.01 3.41 -6.45
N THR A 60 8.43 4.02 -5.33
CA THR A 60 9.71 4.73 -5.22
C THR A 60 10.89 3.81 -4.86
N VAL A 61 10.60 2.57 -4.44
CA VAL A 61 11.57 1.54 -4.09
C VAL A 61 11.68 0.54 -5.25
N HIS A 62 12.86 0.42 -5.84
CA HIS A 62 13.11 -0.53 -6.94
C HIS A 62 13.97 -1.71 -6.48
N GLY A 63 14.83 -1.51 -5.48
CA GLY A 63 15.60 -2.57 -4.85
C GLY A 63 15.26 -2.71 -3.36
N LEU A 64 15.11 -3.93 -2.90
CA LEU A 64 14.91 -4.28 -1.50
C LEU A 64 15.87 -5.39 -1.10
N LEU A 65 16.57 -5.20 0.01
CA LEU A 65 17.35 -6.26 0.65
C LEU A 65 17.11 -6.28 2.15
N VAL A 66 17.22 -7.47 2.74
CA VAL A 66 17.20 -7.67 4.19
C VAL A 66 18.61 -8.01 4.64
N GLN A 67 19.18 -7.21 5.53
CA GLN A 67 20.51 -7.45 6.04
C GLN A 67 20.51 -8.68 6.95
N LEU A 68 21.36 -9.66 6.62
CA LEU A 68 21.56 -10.88 7.39
C LEU A 68 22.89 -10.84 8.15
N PRO A 69 22.99 -11.56 9.29
CA PRO A 69 21.91 -12.28 9.98
C PRO A 69 20.92 -11.34 10.67
N LEU A 70 19.69 -11.81 10.89
CA LEU A 70 18.67 -11.08 11.65
C LEU A 70 19.04 -11.06 13.14
N ASP A 71 18.99 -9.89 13.77
CA ASP A 71 19.24 -9.72 15.20
C ASP A 71 17.94 -9.33 15.91
N ALA A 72 17.16 -10.33 16.28
CA ALA A 72 15.85 -10.16 16.93
C ALA A 72 15.76 -11.03 18.19
N GLU A 73 15.14 -10.50 19.25
CA GLU A 73 14.89 -11.27 20.48
C GLU A 73 13.99 -12.49 20.26
N LYS A 74 13.06 -12.39 19.30
CA LYS A 74 12.18 -13.49 18.89
C LYS A 74 12.76 -14.18 17.66
N THR A 75 12.67 -15.51 17.62
CA THR A 75 13.04 -16.29 16.44
C THR A 75 12.16 -15.91 15.25
N ILE A 76 12.75 -15.26 14.26
CA ILE A 76 12.12 -14.94 12.98
C ILE A 76 12.72 -15.89 11.93
N SER A 77 11.86 -16.50 11.11
CA SER A 77 12.34 -17.32 10.00
C SER A 77 12.99 -16.43 8.94
N THR A 78 14.31 -16.53 8.81
CA THR A 78 15.07 -15.84 7.75
C THR A 78 14.53 -16.21 6.37
N GLU A 79 14.15 -17.47 6.15
CA GLU A 79 13.62 -17.94 4.87
C GLU A 79 12.26 -17.34 4.53
N LEU A 80 11.39 -17.19 5.52
CA LEU A 80 10.11 -16.50 5.33
C LEU A 80 10.34 -15.03 4.98
N VAL A 81 11.24 -14.37 5.71
CA VAL A 81 11.58 -12.96 5.51
C VAL A 81 12.14 -12.71 4.12
N THR A 82 13.15 -13.48 3.69
CA THR A 82 13.76 -13.32 2.36
C THR A 82 12.75 -13.61 1.25
N ASN A 83 11.91 -14.66 1.38
CA ASN A 83 10.90 -15.00 0.37
C ASN A 83 9.67 -14.08 0.36
N THR A 84 9.53 -13.16 1.32
CA THR A 84 8.46 -12.15 1.30
C THR A 84 8.82 -10.97 0.37
N ILE A 85 10.11 -10.80 0.05
CA ILE A 85 10.56 -9.78 -0.90
C ILE A 85 9.97 -10.09 -2.28
N ALA A 86 9.39 -9.09 -2.95
CA ALA A 86 8.90 -9.24 -4.31
C ALA A 86 10.07 -9.61 -5.24
N PRO A 87 9.97 -10.67 -6.07
CA PRO A 87 11.06 -11.11 -6.93
C PRO A 87 11.59 -9.99 -7.85
N GLU A 88 10.75 -9.05 -8.25
CA GLU A 88 11.12 -7.91 -9.10
C GLU A 88 11.94 -6.84 -8.37
N LYS A 89 12.01 -6.90 -7.03
CA LYS A 89 12.80 -6.00 -6.18
C LYS A 89 13.93 -6.70 -5.42
N ASP A 90 14.12 -8.01 -5.61
CA ASP A 90 15.10 -8.86 -4.90
C ASP A 90 16.54 -8.63 -5.41
N VAL A 91 17.09 -7.44 -5.17
CA VAL A 91 18.41 -7.04 -5.69
C VAL A 91 19.58 -7.83 -5.10
N ASP A 92 19.35 -8.58 -4.02
CA ASP A 92 20.33 -9.49 -3.42
C ASP A 92 20.19 -10.94 -3.96
N GLY A 93 19.16 -11.24 -4.75
CA GLY A 93 18.95 -12.51 -5.45
C GLY A 93 18.71 -13.70 -4.53
N LEU A 94 18.21 -13.48 -3.30
CA LEU A 94 18.12 -14.53 -2.27
C LEU A 94 16.75 -15.18 -2.14
N THR A 95 15.73 -14.71 -2.87
CA THR A 95 14.43 -15.38 -2.91
C THR A 95 14.54 -16.74 -3.61
N SER A 96 13.71 -17.69 -3.22
CA SER A 96 13.61 -19.00 -3.89
C SER A 96 13.22 -18.86 -5.36
N VAL A 97 12.48 -17.80 -5.72
CA VAL A 97 12.12 -17.48 -7.11
C VAL A 97 13.36 -17.07 -7.91
N SER A 98 14.15 -16.10 -7.42
CA SER A 98 15.39 -15.67 -8.07
C SER A 98 16.39 -16.83 -8.19
N ALA A 99 16.56 -17.61 -7.12
CA ALA A 99 17.41 -18.79 -7.12
C ALA A 99 16.93 -19.85 -8.12
N GLY A 100 15.62 -20.10 -8.21
CA GLY A 100 15.04 -21.04 -9.16
C GLY A 100 15.23 -20.63 -10.61
N LYS A 101 15.04 -19.34 -10.92
CA LYS A 101 15.30 -18.77 -12.25
C LYS A 101 16.78 -18.91 -12.63
N LEU A 102 17.70 -18.55 -11.72
CA LEU A 102 19.14 -18.70 -11.93
C LEU A 102 19.54 -20.17 -12.17
N ALA A 103 19.05 -21.09 -11.34
CA ALA A 103 19.35 -22.51 -11.49
C ALA A 103 18.84 -23.11 -12.81
N ARG A 104 17.81 -22.51 -13.42
CA ARG A 104 17.23 -22.93 -14.72
C ARG A 104 17.77 -22.19 -15.94
N GLY A 105 18.65 -21.21 -15.75
CA GLY A 105 19.31 -20.50 -16.85
C GLY A 105 18.57 -19.27 -17.34
N ASP A 106 17.58 -18.79 -16.60
CA ASP A 106 16.80 -17.59 -16.93
C ASP A 106 17.60 -16.31 -16.56
N LEU A 107 18.85 -16.21 -17.04
CA LEU A 107 19.82 -15.17 -16.64
C LEU A 107 19.39 -13.74 -16.98
N GLU A 108 18.52 -13.57 -17.98
CA GLU A 108 18.03 -12.25 -18.43
C GLU A 108 16.93 -11.69 -17.52
N ASP A 109 16.20 -12.54 -16.80
CA ASP A 109 15.03 -12.16 -15.98
C ASP A 109 15.19 -12.58 -14.50
N CYS A 110 16.43 -12.76 -14.03
CA CYS A 110 16.74 -13.14 -12.66
C CYS A 110 17.72 -12.16 -12.00
N PHE A 111 17.54 -11.94 -10.69
CA PHE A 111 18.57 -11.31 -9.88
C PHE A 111 19.60 -12.34 -9.45
N ILE A 112 20.87 -12.01 -9.68
CA ILE A 112 22.00 -12.85 -9.30
C ILE A 112 22.53 -12.36 -7.95
N PRO A 113 22.79 -13.25 -6.97
CA PRO A 113 23.38 -12.85 -5.70
C PRO A 113 24.69 -12.08 -5.88
N CYS A 114 24.84 -11.00 -5.12
CA CYS A 114 25.85 -9.97 -5.35
C CYS A 114 27.29 -10.53 -5.37
N THR A 115 27.59 -11.47 -4.46
CA THR A 115 28.93 -12.07 -4.35
C THR A 115 29.26 -12.94 -5.57
N PRO A 116 28.46 -13.95 -5.96
CA PRO A 116 28.61 -14.68 -7.22
C PRO A 116 28.67 -13.78 -8.46
N LYS A 117 27.83 -12.74 -8.54
CA LYS A 117 27.86 -11.76 -9.64
C LYS A 117 29.23 -11.07 -9.72
N GLY A 118 29.78 -10.69 -8.56
CA GLY A 118 31.11 -10.10 -8.45
C GLY A 118 32.24 -11.06 -8.84
N CYS A 119 32.13 -12.32 -8.43
CA CYS A 119 33.06 -13.37 -8.83
C CYS A 119 33.06 -13.57 -10.34
N LEU A 120 31.89 -13.66 -10.96
CA LEU A 120 31.76 -13.81 -12.42
C LEU A 120 32.36 -12.61 -13.16
N GLU A 121 32.12 -11.38 -12.67
CA GLU A 121 32.69 -10.17 -13.28
C GLU A 121 34.22 -10.16 -13.17
N LEU A 122 34.78 -10.53 -12.03
CA LEU A 122 36.24 -10.66 -11.85
C LEU A 122 36.84 -11.70 -12.79
N ILE A 123 36.17 -12.85 -12.99
CA ILE A 123 36.60 -13.87 -13.96
C ILE A 123 36.57 -13.28 -15.38
N LYS A 124 35.49 -12.59 -15.77
CA LYS A 124 35.38 -11.97 -17.09
C LYS A 124 36.47 -10.91 -17.34
N LYS A 125 36.86 -10.14 -16.32
CA LYS A 125 37.93 -9.12 -16.41
C LYS A 125 39.31 -9.70 -16.73
N THR A 126 39.53 -10.99 -16.49
CA THR A 126 40.79 -11.65 -16.90
C THR A 126 40.94 -11.77 -18.43
N GLY A 127 39.86 -11.61 -19.19
CA GLY A 127 39.81 -11.84 -20.64
C GLY A 127 39.82 -13.32 -21.03
N VAL A 128 39.83 -14.22 -20.06
CA VAL A 128 39.90 -15.66 -20.28
C VAL A 128 38.51 -16.24 -20.49
N GLN A 129 38.35 -17.02 -21.56
CA GLN A 129 37.07 -17.65 -21.90
C GLN A 129 36.65 -18.70 -20.86
N ILE A 130 35.42 -18.59 -20.35
CA ILE A 130 34.81 -19.52 -19.39
C ILE A 130 34.30 -20.79 -20.10
N ALA A 131 33.73 -20.64 -21.29
CA ALA A 131 33.14 -21.74 -22.04
C ALA A 131 34.14 -22.88 -22.30
N GLY A 132 33.74 -24.11 -22.01
CA GLY A 132 34.54 -25.32 -22.17
C GLY A 132 35.60 -25.56 -21.09
N ARG A 133 35.79 -24.64 -20.14
CA ARG A 133 36.72 -24.82 -19.02
C ARG A 133 36.13 -25.69 -17.92
N HIS A 134 37.01 -26.36 -17.18
CA HIS A 134 36.62 -27.06 -15.98
C HIS A 134 36.67 -26.12 -14.78
N ALA A 135 35.50 -25.80 -14.21
CA ALA A 135 35.38 -24.93 -13.06
C ALA A 135 35.06 -25.73 -11.80
N VAL A 136 35.70 -25.38 -10.69
CA VAL A 136 35.47 -26.02 -9.38
C VAL A 136 35.01 -24.97 -8.38
N VAL A 137 33.87 -25.24 -7.75
CA VAL A 137 33.32 -24.40 -6.68
C VAL A 137 33.43 -25.15 -5.36
N VAL A 138 34.24 -24.63 -4.43
CA VAL A 138 34.41 -25.21 -3.09
C VAL A 138 33.50 -24.48 -2.11
N GLY A 139 32.34 -25.09 -1.84
CA GLY A 139 31.26 -24.50 -1.04
C GLY A 139 29.92 -24.59 -1.77
N ARG A 140 28.83 -24.76 -1.02
CA ARG A 140 27.46 -24.90 -1.57
C ARG A 140 26.42 -24.09 -0.79
N SER A 141 26.84 -22.96 -0.21
CA SER A 141 25.94 -22.07 0.52
C SER A 141 24.92 -21.43 -0.43
N LYS A 142 23.75 -21.04 0.11
CA LYS A 142 22.71 -20.31 -0.63
C LYS A 142 23.21 -18.95 -1.16
N ILE A 143 24.18 -18.34 -0.48
CA ILE A 143 24.67 -16.98 -0.75
C ILE A 143 25.77 -16.97 -1.83
N VAL A 144 26.63 -17.99 -1.86
CA VAL A 144 27.82 -18.01 -2.72
C VAL A 144 27.90 -19.28 -3.55
N GLY A 145 28.04 -20.44 -2.91
CA GLY A 145 28.43 -21.66 -3.61
C GLY A 145 27.45 -22.14 -4.67
N ALA A 146 26.17 -22.30 -4.30
CA ALA A 146 25.13 -22.76 -5.23
C ALA A 146 24.92 -21.80 -6.42
N PRO A 147 24.68 -20.49 -6.20
CA PRO A 147 24.54 -19.54 -7.31
C PRO A 147 25.82 -19.41 -8.16
N MET A 148 27.01 -19.57 -7.59
CA MET A 148 28.25 -19.57 -8.37
C MET A 148 28.34 -20.76 -9.32
N HIS A 149 27.92 -21.94 -8.88
CA HIS A 149 27.81 -23.11 -9.75
C HIS A 149 26.91 -22.81 -10.95
N ASP A 150 25.72 -22.27 -10.70
CA ASP A 150 24.73 -21.99 -11.74
C ASP A 150 25.27 -20.96 -12.75
N LEU A 151 25.93 -19.90 -12.27
CA LEU A 151 26.55 -18.91 -13.16
C LEU A 151 27.62 -19.50 -14.05
N LEU A 152 28.51 -20.35 -13.51
CA LEU A 152 29.57 -20.97 -14.31
C LEU A 152 28.98 -21.95 -15.34
N LEU A 153 27.98 -22.73 -14.94
CA LEU A 153 27.27 -23.65 -15.80
C LEU A 153 26.62 -22.91 -16.98
N TRP A 154 25.89 -21.83 -16.71
CA TRP A 154 25.22 -21.03 -17.75
C TRP A 154 26.19 -20.11 -18.53
N ASN A 155 27.46 -20.02 -18.12
CA ASN A 155 28.55 -19.50 -18.94
C ASN A 155 29.33 -20.63 -19.65
N ASN A 156 28.72 -21.81 -19.79
CA ASN A 156 29.20 -22.98 -20.52
C ASN A 156 30.47 -23.64 -19.97
N ALA A 157 30.75 -23.50 -18.67
CA ALA A 157 31.80 -24.30 -18.02
C ALA A 157 31.28 -25.70 -17.66
N THR A 158 32.18 -26.68 -17.59
CA THR A 158 31.92 -27.94 -16.88
C THR A 158 32.19 -27.70 -15.40
N VAL A 159 31.16 -27.79 -14.56
CA VAL A 159 31.26 -27.39 -13.15
C VAL A 159 31.27 -28.59 -12.21
N THR A 160 32.22 -28.60 -11.27
CA THR A 160 32.28 -29.54 -10.15
C THR A 160 32.06 -28.80 -8.83
N THR A 161 31.06 -29.21 -8.05
CA THR A 161 30.77 -28.60 -6.74
C THR A 161 31.31 -29.46 -5.60
N CYS A 162 32.22 -28.90 -4.82
CA CYS A 162 32.84 -29.55 -3.66
C CYS A 162 32.26 -29.03 -2.33
N HIS A 163 32.37 -29.82 -1.27
CA HIS A 163 31.91 -29.46 0.07
C HIS A 163 32.63 -30.28 1.15
N SER A 164 32.23 -30.12 2.42
CA SER A 164 32.82 -30.79 3.60
C SER A 164 32.79 -32.32 3.61
N LYS A 165 32.16 -32.95 2.61
CA LYS A 165 32.08 -34.42 2.45
C LYS A 165 32.73 -34.91 1.15
N THR A 166 33.39 -34.00 0.42
CA THR A 166 34.15 -34.37 -0.78
C THR A 166 35.40 -35.12 -0.33
N ILE A 167 35.51 -36.36 -0.81
CA ILE A 167 36.71 -37.19 -0.62
C ILE A 167 37.79 -36.64 -1.56
N GLN A 168 39.05 -36.59 -1.09
CA GLN A 168 40.18 -36.10 -1.88
C GLN A 168 39.96 -34.70 -2.48
N LEU A 169 39.51 -33.75 -1.65
CA LEU A 169 39.23 -32.37 -2.07
C LEU A 169 40.39 -31.72 -2.84
N SER A 170 41.64 -31.99 -2.46
CA SER A 170 42.84 -31.49 -3.13
C SER A 170 42.93 -31.93 -4.59
N GLU A 171 42.55 -33.18 -4.90
CA GLU A 171 42.57 -33.72 -6.26
C GLU A 171 41.48 -33.06 -7.13
N GLU A 172 40.31 -32.79 -6.57
CA GLU A 172 39.27 -32.05 -7.31
C GLU A 172 39.68 -30.60 -7.59
N VAL A 173 40.25 -29.92 -6.59
CA VAL A 173 40.78 -28.55 -6.74
C VAL A 173 41.87 -28.50 -7.82
N ASN A 174 42.70 -29.55 -7.95
CA ASN A 174 43.77 -29.60 -8.94
C ASN A 174 43.29 -29.72 -10.39
N LYS A 175 42.03 -30.11 -10.61
CA LYS A 175 41.44 -30.17 -11.96
C LYS A 175 40.91 -28.81 -12.44
N ALA A 176 40.85 -27.80 -11.58
CA ALA A 176 40.18 -26.53 -11.85
C ALA A 176 41.00 -25.61 -12.75
N ASP A 177 40.46 -25.24 -13.92
CA ASP A 177 40.94 -24.08 -14.68
C ASP A 177 40.45 -22.76 -14.06
N ILE A 178 39.27 -22.81 -13.44
CA ILE A 178 38.65 -21.73 -12.67
C ILE A 178 38.27 -22.31 -11.31
N LEU A 179 38.82 -21.76 -10.24
CA LEU A 179 38.55 -22.17 -8.87
C LEU A 179 37.85 -21.04 -8.14
N VAL A 180 36.67 -21.31 -7.56
CA VAL A 180 35.98 -20.38 -6.67
C VAL A 180 35.84 -21.02 -5.29
N VAL A 181 36.33 -20.34 -4.26
CA VAL A 181 36.35 -20.87 -2.87
C VAL A 181 35.52 -19.97 -1.97
N GLY A 182 34.56 -20.56 -1.24
CA GLY A 182 33.70 -19.88 -0.29
C GLY A 182 33.25 -20.83 0.83
N THR A 183 34.20 -21.19 1.70
CA THR A 183 34.02 -22.14 2.81
C THR A 183 34.00 -21.47 4.18
N GLY A 184 34.57 -20.26 4.31
CA GLY A 184 34.76 -19.61 5.61
C GLY A 184 35.74 -20.36 6.50
N GLN A 185 36.75 -20.98 5.90
CA GLN A 185 37.82 -21.71 6.59
C GLN A 185 39.16 -21.08 6.20
N PRO A 186 39.85 -20.39 7.12
CA PRO A 186 41.02 -19.59 6.78
C PRO A 186 42.14 -20.43 6.18
N GLU A 187 42.62 -20.02 4.99
CA GLU A 187 43.78 -20.61 4.30
C GLU A 187 43.73 -22.14 4.12
N MET A 188 42.52 -22.71 4.06
CA MET A 188 42.29 -24.15 3.91
C MET A 188 42.81 -24.69 2.58
N VAL A 189 42.58 -23.95 1.47
CA VAL A 189 43.03 -24.35 0.14
C VAL A 189 44.51 -23.95 -0.02
N ARG A 190 45.38 -24.95 0.00
CA ARG A 190 46.84 -24.77 -0.08
C ARG A 190 47.29 -24.52 -1.53
N GLY A 191 48.40 -23.81 -1.69
CA GLY A 191 48.93 -23.51 -3.04
C GLY A 191 49.32 -24.76 -3.82
N GLU A 192 49.70 -25.85 -3.13
CA GLU A 192 50.01 -27.12 -3.76
C GLU A 192 48.83 -27.75 -4.53
N TRP A 193 47.59 -27.53 -4.08
CA TRP A 193 46.39 -28.11 -4.69
C TRP A 193 46.03 -27.43 -6.01
N ILE A 194 46.47 -26.19 -6.21
CA ILE A 194 46.04 -25.35 -7.34
C ILE A 194 46.70 -25.81 -8.63
N LYS A 195 45.88 -25.94 -9.68
CA LYS A 195 46.34 -26.21 -11.05
C LYS A 195 47.20 -25.05 -11.55
N PRO A 196 48.40 -25.30 -12.13
CA PRO A 196 49.20 -24.25 -12.75
C PRO A 196 48.41 -23.49 -13.82
N GLY A 197 48.44 -22.16 -13.77
CA GLY A 197 47.72 -21.28 -14.69
C GLY A 197 46.22 -21.09 -14.39
N ALA A 198 45.70 -21.63 -13.29
CA ALA A 198 44.30 -21.44 -12.90
C ALA A 198 43.96 -19.99 -12.54
N ILE A 199 42.68 -19.64 -12.72
CA ILE A 199 42.06 -18.44 -12.15
C ILE A 199 41.52 -18.82 -10.78
N VAL A 200 41.88 -18.06 -9.74
CA VAL A 200 41.44 -18.32 -8.37
C VAL A 200 40.66 -17.14 -7.81
N ILE A 201 39.41 -17.38 -7.46
CA ILE A 201 38.50 -16.44 -6.81
C ILE A 201 38.28 -16.88 -5.36
N ASP A 202 38.73 -16.07 -4.42
CA ASP A 202 38.63 -16.29 -2.99
C ASP A 202 37.54 -15.38 -2.38
N CYS A 203 36.44 -16.00 -1.96
CA CYS A 203 35.30 -15.32 -1.33
C CYS A 203 35.41 -15.29 0.21
N GLY A 204 36.45 -15.89 0.79
CA GLY A 204 36.63 -16.00 2.22
C GLY A 204 36.85 -14.64 2.88
N ILE A 205 36.21 -14.41 4.02
CA ILE A 205 36.47 -13.26 4.89
C ILE A 205 36.60 -13.80 6.31
N ASN A 206 37.82 -14.13 6.70
CA ASN A 206 38.12 -14.73 8.00
C ASN A 206 38.95 -13.76 8.83
N TYR A 207 38.50 -13.47 10.05
CA TYR A 207 39.25 -12.63 10.99
C TYR A 207 40.16 -13.50 11.85
N VAL A 208 41.47 -13.38 11.64
CA VAL A 208 42.49 -14.08 12.43
C VAL A 208 43.24 -13.10 13.33
N PRO A 209 43.67 -13.50 14.54
CA PRO A 209 44.49 -12.66 15.41
C PRO A 209 45.81 -12.27 14.71
N ASP A 210 46.17 -10.98 14.68
CA ASP A 210 47.46 -10.50 14.19
C ASP A 210 48.45 -10.40 15.35
N TRP A 211 49.09 -11.53 15.69
CA TRP A 211 50.08 -11.60 16.77
C TRP A 211 51.42 -10.96 16.40
N TYR A 212 51.65 -10.61 15.13
CA TYR A 212 52.97 -10.24 14.60
C TYR A 212 53.38 -8.80 14.91
N ASN A 213 52.45 -7.93 15.31
CA ASN A 213 52.70 -6.50 15.52
C ASN A 213 52.61 -6.02 16.99
N GLY A 214 52.59 -6.92 17.97
CA GLY A 214 52.57 -6.55 19.40
C GLY A 214 51.34 -5.73 19.83
N LYS A 215 50.29 -5.65 19.00
CA LYS A 215 49.05 -4.93 19.28
C LYS A 215 47.91 -5.93 19.48
N PRO A 216 47.54 -6.27 20.74
CA PRO A 216 46.64 -7.39 21.05
C PRO A 216 45.21 -7.30 20.48
N ASN A 217 44.81 -6.16 19.89
CA ASN A 217 43.46 -5.94 19.36
C ASN A 217 43.37 -5.83 17.83
N ARG A 218 44.45 -6.04 17.07
CA ARG A 218 44.38 -5.98 15.60
C ARG A 218 44.02 -7.37 15.04
N LYS A 219 42.93 -7.45 14.26
CA LYS A 219 42.56 -8.65 13.51
C LYS A 219 42.99 -8.49 12.05
N ARG A 220 43.69 -9.48 11.51
CA ARG A 220 43.99 -9.58 10.07
C ARG A 220 42.82 -10.27 9.38
N VAL A 221 42.45 -9.80 8.19
CA VAL A 221 41.47 -10.46 7.33
C VAL A 221 42.23 -11.34 6.35
N VAL A 222 41.90 -12.63 6.30
CA VAL A 222 42.45 -13.60 5.36
C VAL A 222 41.33 -14.35 4.63
N GLY A 223 41.64 -14.86 3.46
CA GLY A 223 40.71 -15.62 2.64
C GLY A 223 40.66 -17.10 3.01
N ASP A 224 39.98 -17.88 2.19
CA ASP A 224 39.90 -19.34 2.31
C ASP A 224 41.09 -20.02 1.59
N VAL A 225 41.85 -19.27 0.78
CA VAL A 225 43.03 -19.73 0.03
C VAL A 225 44.31 -19.21 0.69
N ALA A 226 45.33 -20.05 0.77
CA ALA A 226 46.69 -19.65 1.17
C ALA A 226 47.34 -18.77 0.08
N TYR A 227 47.01 -17.47 0.10
CA TYR A 227 47.29 -16.53 -1.00
C TYR A 227 48.76 -16.50 -1.45
N HIS A 228 49.71 -16.47 -0.53
CA HIS A 228 51.13 -16.39 -0.85
C HIS A 228 51.63 -17.62 -1.63
N GLU A 229 51.16 -18.81 -1.29
CA GLU A 229 51.53 -20.05 -1.98
C GLU A 229 50.79 -20.17 -3.32
N ALA A 230 49.53 -19.75 -3.36
CA ALA A 230 48.66 -19.82 -4.52
C ALA A 230 49.08 -18.86 -5.64
N LYS A 231 49.55 -17.65 -5.28
CA LYS A 231 49.97 -16.63 -6.24
C LYS A 231 51.07 -17.11 -7.19
N GLU A 232 51.99 -17.95 -6.72
CA GLU A 232 53.11 -18.45 -7.53
C GLU A 232 52.69 -19.44 -8.62
N LYS A 233 51.49 -20.03 -8.53
CA LYS A 233 50.98 -21.01 -9.50
C LYS A 233 49.86 -20.49 -10.40
N THR A 234 49.18 -19.43 -9.99
CA THR A 234 47.95 -18.95 -10.63
C THR A 234 48.26 -17.99 -11.76
N SER A 235 47.38 -17.94 -12.77
CA SER A 235 47.42 -16.85 -13.76
C SER A 235 46.78 -15.58 -13.21
N TYR A 236 45.69 -15.74 -12.45
CA TYR A 236 44.97 -14.68 -11.77
C TYR A 236 44.52 -15.15 -10.40
N ILE A 237 44.61 -14.27 -9.40
CA ILE A 237 44.14 -14.55 -8.04
C ILE A 237 43.56 -13.28 -7.41
N THR A 238 42.45 -13.43 -6.69
CA THR A 238 41.87 -12.31 -5.92
C THR A 238 42.53 -12.22 -4.54
N PRO A 239 43.03 -11.03 -4.12
CA PRO A 239 43.53 -10.84 -2.77
C PRO A 239 42.39 -10.75 -1.75
N VAL A 240 42.68 -11.14 -0.51
CA VAL A 240 41.78 -10.91 0.63
C VAL A 240 42.56 -10.17 1.72
N PRO A 241 42.14 -8.94 2.11
CA PRO A 241 41.01 -8.16 1.59
C PRO A 241 41.30 -7.53 0.21
N GLY A 242 40.26 -6.99 -0.44
CA GLY A 242 40.39 -6.17 -1.65
C GLY A 242 39.99 -6.83 -2.98
N GLY A 243 39.66 -8.13 -2.96
CA GLY A 243 39.16 -8.87 -4.12
C GLY A 243 37.63 -8.87 -4.22
N VAL A 244 36.99 -9.95 -3.77
CA VAL A 244 35.54 -10.17 -3.94
C VAL A 244 34.69 -9.19 -3.11
N GLY A 245 35.11 -8.85 -1.89
CA GLY A 245 34.32 -8.02 -0.97
C GLY A 245 33.86 -6.66 -1.55
N PRO A 246 34.75 -5.83 -2.12
CA PRO A 246 34.36 -4.59 -2.79
C PRO A 246 33.39 -4.78 -3.96
N MET A 247 33.51 -5.89 -4.70
CA MET A 247 32.62 -6.20 -5.82
C MET A 247 31.18 -6.45 -5.35
N THR A 248 30.98 -7.07 -4.18
CA THR A 248 29.64 -7.32 -3.63
C THR A 248 28.81 -6.03 -3.54
N VAL A 249 29.41 -4.92 -3.10
CA VAL A 249 28.70 -3.63 -3.00
C VAL A 249 28.43 -3.04 -4.39
N ALA A 250 29.39 -3.09 -5.31
CA ALA A 250 29.22 -2.60 -6.67
C ALA A 250 28.10 -3.37 -7.42
N MET A 251 28.05 -4.69 -7.25
CA MET A 251 27.05 -5.55 -7.87
C MET A 251 25.65 -5.32 -7.32
N LEU A 252 25.52 -5.03 -6.02
CA LEU A 252 24.25 -4.61 -5.43
C LEU A 252 23.72 -3.33 -6.08
N MET A 253 24.59 -2.32 -6.28
CA MET A 253 24.21 -1.08 -6.95
C MET A 253 23.82 -1.33 -8.41
N GLN A 254 24.57 -2.19 -9.11
CA GLN A 254 24.26 -2.58 -10.48
C GLN A 254 22.87 -3.25 -10.57
N SER A 255 22.58 -4.24 -9.72
CA SER A 255 21.27 -4.91 -9.66
C SER A 255 20.14 -3.94 -9.32
N THR A 256 20.40 -2.94 -8.47
CA THR A 256 19.43 -1.88 -8.16
C THR A 256 19.13 -1.00 -9.38
N VAL A 257 20.15 -0.62 -10.15
CA VAL A 257 19.99 0.17 -11.37
C VAL A 257 19.27 -0.64 -12.45
N GLU A 258 19.60 -1.92 -12.61
CA GLU A 258 18.91 -2.85 -13.52
C GLU A 258 17.42 -2.95 -13.15
N SER A 259 17.09 -3.17 -11.87
CA SER A 259 15.70 -3.18 -11.39
C SER A 259 14.97 -1.88 -11.72
N ALA A 260 15.60 -0.73 -11.46
CA ALA A 260 15.00 0.58 -11.74
C ALA A 260 14.79 0.83 -13.24
N LYS A 261 15.66 0.30 -14.11
CA LYS A 261 15.46 0.35 -15.58
C LYS A 261 14.26 -0.50 -16.00
N HIS A 262 14.18 -1.75 -15.54
CA HIS A 262 13.02 -2.61 -15.82
C HIS A 262 11.71 -2.00 -15.29
N PHE A 263 11.76 -1.30 -14.16
CA PHE A 263 10.62 -0.55 -13.66
C PHE A 263 10.18 0.55 -14.64
N LEU A 264 11.10 1.34 -15.19
CA LEU A 264 10.78 2.38 -16.16
C LEU A 264 10.27 1.85 -17.51
N GLU A 265 10.69 0.65 -17.92
CA GLU A 265 10.19 -0.01 -19.13
C GLU A 265 8.71 -0.45 -18.96
N LYS A 266 8.34 -0.90 -17.76
CA LYS A 266 6.98 -1.38 -17.45
C LYS A 266 6.05 -0.26 -16.99
N CYS A 267 6.57 0.73 -16.29
CA CYS A 267 5.82 1.79 -15.65
C CYS A 267 6.35 3.14 -16.11
N THR A 268 5.56 3.85 -16.93
CA THR A 268 5.87 5.25 -17.26
C THR A 268 5.47 6.14 -16.08
N PRO A 269 6.41 6.90 -15.47
CA PRO A 269 6.08 7.77 -14.34
C PRO A 269 4.96 8.74 -14.69
N GLY A 270 3.95 8.83 -13.82
CA GLY A 270 2.78 9.68 -14.01
C GLY A 270 1.69 9.11 -14.94
N LYS A 271 1.86 7.91 -15.50
CA LYS A 271 0.78 7.19 -16.21
C LYS A 271 0.35 5.94 -15.45
N TRP A 272 -0.96 5.69 -15.41
CA TRP A 272 -1.49 4.45 -14.87
C TRP A 272 -1.34 3.33 -15.89
N ASN A 273 -0.97 2.13 -15.42
CA ASN A 273 -0.86 0.95 -16.26
C ASN A 273 -2.20 0.17 -16.24
N ILE A 274 -3.28 0.84 -16.65
CA ILE A 274 -4.62 0.26 -16.63
C ILE A 274 -4.79 -0.70 -17.80
N GLN A 275 -5.13 -1.95 -17.51
CA GLN A 275 -5.65 -2.86 -18.52
C GLN A 275 -7.13 -2.58 -18.74
N TYR A 276 -7.46 -2.05 -19.92
CA TYR A 276 -8.83 -1.82 -20.35
C TYR A 276 -9.43 -3.09 -20.97
N ASN A 277 -10.69 -3.37 -20.65
CA ASN A 277 -11.42 -4.47 -21.28
C ASN A 277 -11.63 -4.18 -22.77
N HIS A 278 -11.53 -5.22 -23.60
CA HIS A 278 -11.76 -5.10 -25.03
C HIS A 278 -13.26 -4.99 -25.35
N LEU A 279 -13.64 -3.97 -26.11
CA LEU A 279 -15.02 -3.71 -26.53
C LEU A 279 -15.44 -4.70 -27.62
N SER A 280 -16.52 -5.46 -27.41
CA SER A 280 -17.04 -6.43 -28.40
C SER A 280 -18.46 -6.04 -28.82
N LEU A 281 -18.55 -5.36 -29.98
CA LEU A 281 -19.81 -4.88 -30.52
C LEU A 281 -20.63 -6.05 -31.10
N LYS A 282 -21.87 -6.20 -30.64
CA LYS A 282 -22.81 -7.20 -31.16
C LYS A 282 -23.87 -6.53 -32.04
N THR A 283 -24.19 -7.18 -33.16
CA THR A 283 -25.28 -6.75 -34.07
C THR A 283 -26.21 -7.94 -34.34
N PRO A 284 -27.53 -7.81 -34.10
CA PRO A 284 -28.23 -6.63 -33.56
C PRO A 284 -27.84 -6.31 -32.11
N VAL A 285 -28.05 -5.05 -31.70
CA VAL A 285 -27.73 -4.60 -30.33
C VAL A 285 -28.57 -5.39 -29.33
N PRO A 286 -27.97 -6.10 -28.35
CA PRO A 286 -28.70 -6.86 -27.36
C PRO A 286 -29.55 -5.95 -26.46
N SER A 287 -30.48 -6.55 -25.71
CA SER A 287 -31.28 -5.81 -24.72
C SER A 287 -30.41 -5.27 -23.57
N ASP A 288 -30.85 -4.18 -22.93
CA ASP A 288 -30.12 -3.55 -21.81
C ASP A 288 -29.77 -4.56 -20.69
N ILE A 289 -30.65 -5.53 -20.42
CA ILE A 289 -30.45 -6.56 -19.40
C ILE A 289 -29.39 -7.59 -19.80
N GLU A 290 -29.31 -7.95 -21.08
CA GLU A 290 -28.29 -8.85 -21.60
C GLU A 290 -26.92 -8.17 -21.58
N ILE A 291 -26.86 -6.90 -21.97
CA ILE A 291 -25.64 -6.08 -21.90
C ILE A 291 -25.15 -6.00 -20.45
N SER A 292 -26.03 -5.62 -19.52
CA SER A 292 -25.71 -5.50 -18.09
C SER A 292 -25.18 -6.82 -17.49
N ARG A 293 -25.78 -7.95 -17.85
CA ARG A 293 -25.37 -9.28 -17.36
C ARG A 293 -24.11 -9.84 -18.04
N SER A 294 -23.77 -9.35 -19.22
CA SER A 294 -22.59 -9.82 -19.96
C SER A 294 -21.28 -9.19 -19.47
N CYS A 295 -21.34 -8.11 -18.71
CA CYS A 295 -20.15 -7.40 -18.24
C CYS A 295 -19.60 -8.02 -16.95
N THR A 296 -18.44 -8.67 -17.03
CA THR A 296 -17.68 -9.09 -15.86
C THR A 296 -16.87 -7.91 -15.32
N ALA A 297 -17.22 -7.42 -14.14
CA ALA A 297 -16.50 -6.32 -13.52
C ALA A 297 -15.07 -6.75 -13.14
N LYS A 298 -14.10 -5.88 -13.42
CA LYS A 298 -12.73 -6.06 -12.97
C LYS A 298 -12.67 -6.01 -11.44
N PRO A 299 -11.94 -6.93 -10.77
CA PRO A 299 -11.72 -6.84 -9.33
C PRO A 299 -11.10 -5.49 -8.95
N ILE A 300 -11.70 -4.81 -7.99
CA ILE A 300 -11.32 -3.44 -7.60
C ILE A 300 -9.89 -3.37 -7.05
N GLY A 301 -9.40 -4.45 -6.43
CA GLY A 301 -8.03 -4.53 -5.93
C GLY A 301 -6.99 -4.51 -7.06
N TYR A 302 -7.29 -5.12 -8.22
CA TYR A 302 -6.41 -5.02 -9.38
C TYR A 302 -6.39 -3.62 -9.95
N LEU A 303 -7.56 -2.97 -10.06
CA LEU A 303 -7.63 -1.59 -10.51
C LEU A 303 -6.88 -0.64 -9.56
N ALA A 304 -7.04 -0.81 -8.24
CA ALA A 304 -6.33 -0.03 -7.23
C ALA A 304 -4.81 -0.13 -7.40
N LYS A 305 -4.29 -1.34 -7.66
CA LYS A 305 -2.87 -1.56 -7.95
C LYS A 305 -2.43 -0.88 -9.26
N GLU A 306 -3.23 -0.97 -10.33
CA GLU A 306 -2.91 -0.38 -11.64
C GLU A 306 -2.82 1.15 -11.63
N ILE A 307 -3.57 1.79 -10.73
CA ILE A 307 -3.55 3.25 -10.54
C ILE A 307 -2.55 3.70 -9.48
N GLY A 308 -1.83 2.75 -8.87
CA GLY A 308 -0.75 3.01 -7.91
C GLY A 308 -1.19 3.24 -6.47
N LEU A 309 -2.39 2.78 -6.07
CA LEU A 309 -2.78 2.75 -4.65
C LEU A 309 -2.12 1.55 -3.94
N LEU A 310 -1.69 1.78 -2.70
CA LEU A 310 -1.16 0.75 -1.81
C LEU A 310 -2.31 -0.05 -1.19
N SER A 311 -2.06 -1.32 -0.85
CA SER A 311 -3.10 -2.19 -0.26
C SER A 311 -3.62 -1.66 1.07
N GLU A 312 -2.78 -0.96 1.83
CA GLU A 312 -3.16 -0.34 3.12
C GLU A 312 -4.02 0.92 2.98
N GLU A 313 -4.08 1.51 1.80
CA GLU A 313 -4.89 2.69 1.49
C GLU A 313 -6.32 2.34 1.06
N VAL A 314 -6.59 1.06 0.85
CA VAL A 314 -7.80 0.59 0.20
C VAL A 314 -8.57 -0.35 1.13
N GLU A 315 -9.70 0.12 1.63
CA GLU A 315 -10.64 -0.71 2.39
C GLU A 315 -11.59 -1.43 1.43
N MET A 316 -11.39 -2.74 1.27
CA MET A 316 -12.16 -3.55 0.34
C MET A 316 -13.58 -3.85 0.86
N TYR A 317 -14.59 -3.67 0.01
CA TYR A 317 -15.99 -4.02 0.25
C TYR A 317 -16.47 -5.02 -0.81
N GLY A 318 -16.09 -6.29 -0.64
CA GLY A 318 -16.29 -7.33 -1.65
C GLY A 318 -15.28 -7.19 -2.80
N GLN A 319 -15.59 -7.78 -3.96
CA GLN A 319 -14.62 -7.86 -5.06
C GLN A 319 -14.58 -6.63 -5.96
N THR A 320 -15.63 -5.79 -5.98
CA THR A 320 -15.81 -4.73 -6.99
C THR A 320 -15.96 -3.34 -6.40
N LYS A 321 -15.86 -3.19 -5.07
CA LYS A 321 -16.01 -1.91 -4.37
C LYS A 321 -14.95 -1.78 -3.30
N ALA A 322 -14.43 -0.58 -3.12
CA ALA A 322 -13.50 -0.25 -2.06
C ALA A 322 -13.67 1.22 -1.65
N LYS A 323 -13.22 1.57 -0.45
CA LYS A 323 -12.99 2.96 -0.03
C LYS A 323 -11.50 3.25 -0.07
N VAL A 324 -11.16 4.48 -0.40
CA VAL A 324 -9.79 4.99 -0.34
C VAL A 324 -9.64 5.83 0.93
N LEU A 325 -8.61 5.56 1.71
CA LEU A 325 -8.31 6.30 2.93
C LEU A 325 -7.86 7.73 2.62
N LEU A 326 -8.18 8.68 3.49
CA LEU A 326 -7.77 10.08 3.31
C LEU A 326 -6.25 10.29 3.45
N SER A 327 -5.55 9.37 4.11
CA SER A 327 -4.08 9.40 4.25
C SER A 327 -3.36 9.37 2.90
N THR A 328 -3.99 8.83 1.85
CA THR A 328 -3.48 8.82 0.48
C THR A 328 -3.20 10.23 -0.06
N LEU A 329 -3.93 11.25 0.40
CA LEU A 329 -3.70 12.64 0.00
C LEU A 329 -2.32 13.16 0.43
N GLU A 330 -1.78 12.69 1.56
CA GLU A 330 -0.45 13.11 2.03
C GLU A 330 0.66 12.56 1.13
N LEU A 331 0.51 11.34 0.63
CA LEU A 331 1.47 10.72 -0.31
C LEU A 331 1.42 11.38 -1.69
N LEU A 332 0.22 11.78 -2.14
CA LEU A 332 0.02 12.43 -3.43
C LEU A 332 0.30 13.94 -3.41
N LYS A 333 0.69 14.52 -2.27
CA LYS A 333 0.90 15.96 -2.10
C LYS A 333 1.92 16.59 -3.05
N HIS A 334 2.87 15.79 -3.54
CA HIS A 334 3.89 16.23 -4.51
C HIS A 334 3.47 16.02 -5.97
N GLN A 335 2.34 15.34 -6.21
CA GLN A 335 1.79 15.20 -7.55
C GLN A 335 0.95 16.43 -7.91
N PRO A 336 0.96 16.85 -9.19
CA PRO A 336 0.10 17.93 -9.65
C PRO A 336 -1.37 17.49 -9.58
N ASP A 337 -2.25 18.44 -9.24
CA ASP A 337 -3.68 18.19 -9.23
C ASP A 337 -4.20 17.78 -10.61
N GLY A 338 -5.11 16.82 -10.61
CA GLY A 338 -5.83 16.40 -11.82
C GLY A 338 -6.78 17.48 -12.33
N LYS A 339 -7.08 17.43 -13.63
CA LYS A 339 -8.10 18.32 -14.22
C LYS A 339 -9.51 17.84 -13.83
N TYR A 340 -10.32 18.73 -13.27
CA TYR A 340 -11.73 18.44 -12.97
C TYR A 340 -12.62 18.84 -14.15
N VAL A 341 -13.23 17.85 -14.81
CA VAL A 341 -14.13 18.06 -15.95
C VAL A 341 -15.58 17.82 -15.52
N VAL A 342 -16.44 18.83 -15.67
CA VAL A 342 -17.85 18.75 -15.30
C VAL A 342 -18.71 18.61 -16.56
N VAL A 343 -19.37 17.45 -16.71
CA VAL A 343 -20.38 17.24 -17.75
C VAL A 343 -21.71 17.84 -17.26
N THR A 344 -21.98 19.06 -17.68
CA THR A 344 -23.24 19.75 -17.39
C THR A 344 -24.30 19.46 -18.46
N GLY A 345 -25.58 19.68 -18.09
CA GLY A 345 -26.77 19.72 -18.95
C GLY A 345 -26.71 19.06 -20.34
N ILE A 346 -27.25 17.85 -20.46
CA ILE A 346 -27.78 17.32 -21.73
C ILE A 346 -29.28 17.13 -21.52
N THR A 347 -30.09 17.76 -22.37
CA THR A 347 -31.51 17.41 -22.50
C THR A 347 -31.54 15.96 -22.98
N PRO A 348 -32.14 15.02 -22.21
CA PRO A 348 -32.13 13.62 -22.60
C PRO A 348 -32.71 13.46 -24.01
N THR A 349 -31.92 12.95 -24.94
CA THR A 349 -32.43 12.67 -26.28
C THR A 349 -33.29 11.41 -26.25
N PRO A 350 -34.20 11.19 -27.22
CA PRO A 350 -34.94 9.93 -27.35
C PRO A 350 -34.03 8.69 -27.45
N LEU A 351 -32.75 8.89 -27.82
CA LEU A 351 -31.72 7.85 -27.90
C LEU A 351 -31.06 7.54 -26.54
N GLY A 352 -31.45 8.22 -25.46
CA GLY A 352 -30.95 7.96 -24.10
C GLY A 352 -29.61 8.62 -23.78
N GLU A 353 -29.18 9.59 -24.59
CA GLU A 353 -28.00 10.39 -24.31
C GLU A 353 -28.31 11.33 -23.15
N GLY A 354 -27.50 11.25 -22.10
CA GLY A 354 -27.66 12.07 -20.92
C GLY A 354 -26.33 12.22 -20.21
N LYS A 355 -26.33 13.03 -19.15
CA LYS A 355 -25.12 13.36 -18.39
C LYS A 355 -24.26 12.13 -18.06
N SER A 356 -24.84 11.07 -17.52
CA SER A 356 -24.10 9.86 -17.15
C SER A 356 -23.49 9.14 -18.35
N THR A 357 -24.26 8.96 -19.43
CA THR A 357 -23.79 8.30 -20.66
C THR A 357 -22.65 9.07 -21.29
N THR A 358 -22.75 10.41 -21.34
CA THR A 358 -21.69 11.27 -21.87
C THR A 358 -20.45 11.28 -20.99
N THR A 359 -20.60 11.32 -19.65
CA THR A 359 -19.47 11.18 -18.73
C THR A 359 -18.72 9.88 -18.98
N LEU A 360 -19.42 8.76 -19.10
CA LEU A 360 -18.77 7.46 -19.34
C LEU A 360 -18.11 7.40 -20.72
N GLY A 361 -18.78 7.86 -21.77
CA GLY A 361 -18.20 7.92 -23.12
C GLY A 361 -16.94 8.79 -23.19
N LEU A 362 -16.92 9.92 -22.48
CA LEU A 362 -15.73 10.77 -22.38
C LEU A 362 -14.58 10.06 -21.65
N VAL A 363 -14.87 9.37 -20.55
CA VAL A 363 -13.86 8.61 -19.79
C VAL A 363 -13.34 7.42 -20.60
N GLN A 364 -14.19 6.74 -21.37
CA GLN A 364 -13.77 5.69 -22.31
C GLN A 364 -12.87 6.25 -23.40
N ALA A 365 -13.23 7.38 -24.02
CA ALA A 365 -12.40 8.05 -25.02
C ALA A 365 -11.02 8.46 -24.46
N LEU A 366 -10.99 9.12 -23.29
CA LEU A 366 -9.75 9.58 -22.66
C LEU A 366 -8.88 8.41 -22.16
N GLY A 367 -9.50 7.43 -21.50
CA GLY A 367 -8.79 6.30 -20.89
C GLY A 367 -8.45 5.21 -21.90
N ALA A 368 -9.47 4.53 -22.43
CA ALA A 368 -9.28 3.32 -23.24
C ALA A 368 -8.69 3.62 -24.63
N HIS A 369 -8.96 4.79 -25.21
CA HIS A 369 -8.49 5.14 -26.56
C HIS A 369 -7.29 6.11 -26.58
N LEU A 370 -7.22 7.06 -25.64
CA LEU A 370 -6.14 8.04 -25.58
C LEU A 370 -5.10 7.77 -24.47
N HIS A 371 -5.30 6.70 -23.69
CA HIS A 371 -4.40 6.27 -22.62
C HIS A 371 -4.03 7.39 -21.63
N GLN A 372 -5.03 8.21 -21.28
CA GLN A 372 -4.93 9.23 -20.24
C GLN A 372 -5.42 8.70 -18.91
N ASN A 373 -4.81 9.17 -17.82
CA ASN A 373 -5.30 8.89 -16.47
C ASN A 373 -6.64 9.61 -16.27
N VAL A 374 -7.72 8.85 -16.09
CA VAL A 374 -9.06 9.42 -15.93
C VAL A 374 -9.96 8.51 -15.09
N PHE A 375 -10.81 9.13 -14.25
CA PHE A 375 -11.89 8.46 -13.55
C PHE A 375 -13.24 9.10 -13.86
N ALA A 376 -14.29 8.28 -13.89
CA ALA A 376 -15.66 8.75 -13.88
C ALA A 376 -16.14 8.91 -12.43
N CYS A 377 -16.48 10.14 -12.04
CA CYS A 377 -17.16 10.40 -10.77
C CYS A 377 -18.66 10.46 -11.03
N VAL A 378 -19.35 9.33 -10.79
CA VAL A 378 -20.80 9.23 -11.01
C VAL A 378 -21.49 9.01 -9.67
N ARG A 379 -22.57 9.75 -9.45
CA ARG A 379 -23.40 9.57 -8.25
C ARG A 379 -24.22 8.28 -8.37
N GLN A 380 -24.36 7.54 -7.27
CA GLN A 380 -25.31 6.43 -7.20
C GLN A 380 -26.72 6.92 -7.60
N PRO A 381 -27.44 6.21 -8.49
CA PRO A 381 -28.78 6.62 -8.87
C PRO A 381 -29.70 6.65 -7.64
N SER A 382 -30.51 7.71 -7.53
CA SER A 382 -31.55 7.78 -6.49
C SER A 382 -32.66 6.77 -6.78
N GLN A 383 -33.51 6.46 -5.80
CA GLN A 383 -34.62 5.50 -5.98
C GLN A 383 -35.81 6.09 -6.76
N GLY A 384 -35.93 7.42 -6.82
CA GLY A 384 -37.05 8.10 -7.50
C GLY A 384 -37.18 7.82 -9.01
N PRO A 385 -36.09 7.69 -9.79
CA PRO A 385 -36.15 7.39 -11.22
C PRO A 385 -36.36 5.90 -11.55
N THR A 386 -36.23 4.99 -10.58
CA THR A 386 -36.28 3.53 -10.81
C THR A 386 -37.65 3.05 -11.32
N PHE A 387 -38.70 3.88 -11.21
CA PHE A 387 -40.06 3.55 -11.67
C PHE A 387 -40.62 4.59 -12.67
N GLY A 388 -39.82 4.97 -13.67
CA GLY A 388 -40.35 5.42 -14.96
C GLY A 388 -40.51 6.93 -15.21
N ILE A 389 -39.88 7.82 -14.44
CA ILE A 389 -40.06 9.28 -14.62
C ILE A 389 -38.89 9.98 -15.32
N LYS A 390 -37.73 9.35 -15.52
CA LYS A 390 -36.65 9.91 -16.36
C LYS A 390 -36.04 8.78 -17.19
N GLY A 391 -36.06 8.93 -18.52
CA GLY A 391 -35.62 7.95 -19.52
C GLY A 391 -34.11 7.62 -19.47
N ILE A 392 -33.68 7.01 -18.37
CA ILE A 392 -32.34 6.44 -18.23
C ILE A 392 -32.46 4.99 -18.68
N ARG A 393 -31.81 4.63 -19.79
CA ARG A 393 -31.66 3.23 -20.21
C ARG A 393 -30.99 2.43 -19.09
N TRP A 394 -31.44 1.19 -18.92
CA TRP A 394 -31.18 0.33 -17.76
C TRP A 394 -29.77 -0.28 -17.74
N SER A 395 -28.89 0.12 -18.66
CA SER A 395 -27.53 -0.41 -18.80
C SER A 395 -26.59 -0.10 -17.63
N LEU A 396 -26.98 0.82 -16.74
CA LEU A 396 -26.13 1.35 -15.66
C LEU A 396 -26.35 0.71 -14.28
N ILE A 397 -27.25 -0.26 -14.16
CA ILE A 397 -27.66 -0.76 -12.84
C ILE A 397 -26.74 -1.90 -12.42
N LEU A 398 -25.91 -1.61 -11.42
CA LEU A 398 -25.18 -2.60 -10.65
C LEU A 398 -26.15 -3.67 -10.12
N TRP A 399 -25.80 -4.94 -10.33
CA TRP A 399 -26.48 -6.10 -9.75
C TRP A 399 -26.56 -6.04 -8.21
N SER A 400 -25.63 -5.32 -7.56
CA SER A 400 -25.61 -5.06 -6.13
C SER A 400 -25.90 -3.60 -5.81
N PHE A 401 -27.17 -3.26 -5.66
CA PHE A 401 -27.61 -1.97 -5.13
C PHE A 401 -27.52 -2.00 -3.61
N ASN A 402 -26.61 -1.21 -3.02
CA ASN A 402 -26.51 -1.12 -1.57
C ASN A 402 -27.31 0.11 -1.08
N LEU A 403 -28.39 -0.16 -0.35
CA LEU A 403 -29.24 0.81 0.34
C LEU A 403 -28.55 1.53 1.52
N HIS A 404 -27.43 0.99 1.99
CA HIS A 404 -26.67 1.44 3.16
C HIS A 404 -25.33 2.11 2.81
N LEU A 405 -24.93 2.15 1.52
CA LEU A 405 -23.56 2.56 1.16
C LEU A 405 -23.28 4.05 1.45
N THR A 406 -24.31 4.89 1.40
CA THR A 406 -24.19 6.27 1.84
C THR A 406 -24.43 6.44 3.33
N GLY A 407 -25.14 5.54 4.03
CA GLY A 407 -25.49 5.65 5.47
C GLY A 407 -26.33 6.88 5.87
N ASP A 408 -26.19 7.96 5.12
CA ASP A 408 -26.69 9.30 5.34
C ASP A 408 -28.20 9.35 5.34
N ILE A 409 -28.90 8.60 4.48
CA ILE A 409 -30.37 8.70 4.44
C ILE A 409 -30.96 8.15 5.75
N HIS A 410 -30.52 6.98 6.22
CA HIS A 410 -30.97 6.43 7.50
C HIS A 410 -30.49 7.28 8.67
N ALA A 411 -29.23 7.74 8.67
CA ALA A 411 -28.70 8.57 9.74
C ALA A 411 -29.39 9.95 9.81
N ILE A 412 -29.59 10.63 8.68
CA ILE A 412 -30.31 11.90 8.57
C ILE A 412 -31.77 11.71 8.95
N THR A 413 -32.42 10.64 8.48
CA THR A 413 -33.81 10.35 8.83
C THR A 413 -33.97 10.06 10.32
N ALA A 414 -33.07 9.25 10.90
CA ALA A 414 -33.07 8.98 12.33
C ALA A 414 -32.79 10.24 13.16
N ALA A 415 -31.82 11.06 12.75
CA ALA A 415 -31.51 12.34 13.41
C ALA A 415 -32.70 13.31 13.33
N ASN A 416 -33.32 13.46 12.16
CA ASN A 416 -34.49 14.31 11.96
C ASN A 416 -35.68 13.82 12.79
N ASN A 417 -35.92 12.51 12.83
CA ASN A 417 -36.98 11.91 13.66
C ASN A 417 -36.70 12.10 15.16
N LEU A 418 -35.44 12.01 15.60
CA LEU A 418 -35.06 12.20 17.00
C LEU A 418 -35.24 13.67 17.42
N VAL A 419 -34.83 14.62 16.59
CA VAL A 419 -35.05 16.06 16.82
C VAL A 419 -36.55 16.35 16.83
N ALA A 420 -37.31 15.77 15.91
CA ALA A 420 -38.77 15.89 15.90
C ALA A 420 -39.37 15.39 17.22
N ALA A 421 -39.05 14.16 17.63
CA ALA A 421 -39.53 13.59 18.87
C ALA A 421 -39.13 14.44 20.11
N ALA A 422 -37.93 15.01 20.12
CA ALA A 422 -37.47 15.86 21.23
C ALA A 422 -38.26 17.18 21.32
N ILE A 423 -38.50 17.86 20.20
CA ILE A 423 -39.37 19.04 20.17
C ILE A 423 -40.80 18.67 20.55
N ASP A 424 -41.28 17.52 20.08
CA ASP A 424 -42.63 17.03 20.33
C ASP A 424 -42.87 16.79 21.82
N ALA A 425 -41.94 16.08 22.48
CA ALA A 425 -41.96 15.88 23.92
C ALA A 425 -41.87 17.21 24.68
N ARG A 426 -41.04 18.13 24.19
CA ARG A 426 -40.87 19.45 24.81
C ARG A 426 -42.15 20.28 24.80
N ILE A 427 -42.84 20.36 23.66
CA ILE A 427 -44.14 21.03 23.53
C ILE A 427 -45.15 20.41 24.50
N PHE A 428 -45.21 19.08 24.55
CA PHE A 428 -46.11 18.38 25.46
C PHE A 428 -45.84 18.71 26.94
N HIS A 429 -44.58 18.71 27.37
CA HIS A 429 -44.22 19.07 28.74
C HIS A 429 -44.54 20.52 29.08
N GLU A 430 -44.33 21.47 28.15
CA GLU A 430 -44.71 22.87 28.36
C GLU A 430 -46.23 23.08 28.46
N LEU A 431 -47.03 22.29 27.73
CA LEU A 431 -48.49 22.37 27.79
C LEU A 431 -49.10 21.71 29.04
N THR A 432 -48.41 20.72 29.63
CA THR A 432 -48.98 19.89 30.71
C THR A 432 -48.39 20.15 32.09
N GLN A 433 -47.19 20.73 32.18
CA GLN A 433 -46.49 20.94 33.44
C GLN A 433 -46.46 22.42 33.84
N THR A 434 -46.44 22.66 35.15
CA THR A 434 -46.25 23.99 35.72
C THR A 434 -44.79 24.44 35.59
N ASP A 435 -44.57 25.75 35.57
CA ASP A 435 -43.22 26.33 35.45
C ASP A 435 -42.30 25.86 36.58
N LYS A 436 -42.85 25.69 37.78
CA LYS A 436 -42.14 25.14 38.93
C LYS A 436 -41.72 23.68 38.72
N ALA A 437 -42.56 22.85 38.10
CA ALA A 437 -42.21 21.47 37.79
C ALA A 437 -41.11 21.41 36.73
N LEU A 438 -41.23 22.20 35.65
CA LEU A 438 -40.20 22.31 34.61
C LEU A 438 -38.87 22.81 35.15
N PHE A 439 -38.90 23.81 36.04
CA PHE A 439 -37.71 24.34 36.71
C PHE A 439 -37.02 23.29 37.58
N ASN A 440 -37.79 22.50 38.34
CA ASN A 440 -37.25 21.43 39.18
C ASN A 440 -36.61 20.31 38.36
N SER A 441 -37.16 20.01 37.17
CA SER A 441 -36.57 19.02 36.25
C SER A 441 -35.33 19.57 35.54
N LEU A 442 -35.31 20.86 35.19
CA LEU A 442 -34.20 21.50 34.47
C LEU A 442 -33.01 21.82 35.40
N VAL A 443 -33.30 22.17 36.66
CA VAL A 443 -32.32 22.48 37.70
C VAL A 443 -32.63 21.65 38.95
N PRO A 444 -32.30 20.35 38.93
CA PRO A 444 -32.58 19.47 40.05
C PRO A 444 -31.75 19.86 41.27
N SER A 445 -32.32 19.63 42.46
CA SER A 445 -31.56 19.75 43.71
C SER A 445 -30.76 18.48 43.93
N VAL A 446 -29.43 18.60 43.94
CA VAL A 446 -28.53 17.49 44.28
C VAL A 446 -27.90 17.82 45.63
N ASN A 447 -28.13 16.99 46.63
CA ASN A 447 -27.68 17.22 48.02
C ASN A 447 -28.12 18.58 48.59
N GLY A 448 -29.33 19.04 48.24
CA GLY A 448 -29.89 20.29 48.73
C GLY A 448 -29.41 21.54 47.99
N VAL A 449 -28.50 21.41 47.02
CA VAL A 449 -27.94 22.53 46.26
C VAL A 449 -28.42 22.48 44.81
N ARG A 450 -28.90 23.61 44.30
CA ARG A 450 -29.20 23.82 42.88
C ARG A 450 -28.07 24.62 42.26
N LYS A 451 -27.61 24.21 41.09
CA LYS A 451 -26.56 24.93 40.35
C LYS A 451 -26.90 24.94 38.87
N PHE A 452 -26.71 26.10 38.22
CA PHE A 452 -26.80 26.18 36.77
C PHE A 452 -25.56 25.56 36.11
N SER A 453 -25.79 24.87 35.00
CA SER A 453 -24.75 24.47 34.04
C SER A 453 -24.36 25.62 33.13
N ASP A 454 -23.17 25.55 32.51
CA ASP A 454 -22.68 26.60 31.60
C ASP A 454 -23.61 26.87 30.41
N ILE A 455 -24.40 25.88 29.98
CA ILE A 455 -25.42 26.05 28.93
C ILE A 455 -26.59 26.89 29.45
N GLN A 456 -27.03 26.65 30.68
CA GLN A 456 -28.13 27.37 31.31
C GLN A 456 -27.75 28.83 31.60
N VAL A 457 -26.52 29.08 32.06
CA VAL A 457 -25.99 30.44 32.24
C VAL A 457 -25.98 31.20 30.91
N ARG A 458 -25.55 30.56 29.81
CA ARG A 458 -25.60 31.17 28.47
C ARG A 458 -27.02 31.51 28.02
N ARG A 459 -28.02 30.70 28.39
CA ARG A 459 -29.43 30.98 28.12
C ARG A 459 -29.93 32.17 28.93
N LEU A 460 -29.65 32.23 30.23
CA LEU A 460 -30.01 33.35 31.10
C LEU A 460 -29.47 34.68 30.57
N LYS A 461 -28.20 34.70 30.15
CA LYS A 461 -27.58 35.87 29.49
C LYS A 461 -28.30 36.29 28.23
N ARG A 462 -28.70 35.35 27.35
CA ARG A 462 -29.49 35.67 26.15
C ARG A 462 -30.88 36.23 26.46
N LEU A 463 -31.44 35.87 27.62
CA LEU A 463 -32.73 36.39 28.10
C LEU A 463 -32.60 37.72 28.86
N GLY A 464 -31.36 38.23 29.05
CA GLY A 464 -31.09 39.45 29.81
C GLY A 464 -31.20 39.27 31.32
N ILE A 465 -31.03 38.04 31.83
CA ILE A 465 -31.10 37.72 33.26
C ILE A 465 -29.66 37.55 33.79
N GLU A 466 -29.18 38.51 34.57
CA GLU A 466 -27.84 38.53 35.18
C GLU A 466 -27.86 37.97 36.61
N LYS A 467 -28.31 36.72 36.76
CA LYS A 467 -28.39 36.01 38.04
C LYS A 467 -27.75 34.64 37.94
N ASP A 468 -26.84 34.33 38.85
CA ASP A 468 -26.08 33.07 38.86
C ASP A 468 -26.61 32.06 39.89
N ASP A 469 -27.48 32.50 40.82
CA ASP A 469 -28.10 31.64 41.82
C ASP A 469 -29.55 31.26 41.44
N PRO A 470 -29.85 29.96 41.23
CA PRO A 470 -31.21 29.49 40.93
C PRO A 470 -32.28 29.89 41.93
N ALA A 471 -31.94 30.15 43.20
CA ALA A 471 -32.90 30.55 44.22
C ALA A 471 -33.35 32.02 44.11
N THR A 472 -32.62 32.84 43.33
CA THR A 472 -32.85 34.29 43.22
C THR A 472 -33.71 34.70 42.02
N LEU A 473 -34.11 33.73 41.18
CA LEU A 473 -35.00 33.98 40.06
C LEU A 473 -36.43 34.26 40.53
N THR A 474 -37.05 35.29 39.97
CA THR A 474 -38.50 35.56 40.17
C THR A 474 -39.34 34.56 39.37
N ASP A 475 -40.63 34.43 39.69
CA ASP A 475 -41.53 33.54 38.93
C ASP A 475 -41.60 33.90 37.43
N GLU A 476 -41.49 35.18 37.10
CA GLU A 476 -41.45 35.67 35.71
C GLU A 476 -40.13 35.31 35.00
N GLU A 477 -39.00 35.43 35.69
CA GLU A 477 -37.70 35.02 35.17
C GLU A 477 -37.61 33.49 35.02
N ILE A 478 -38.20 32.74 35.96
CA ILE A 478 -38.33 31.28 35.88
C ILE A 478 -39.16 30.91 34.66
N ASN A 479 -40.33 31.53 34.44
CA ASN A 479 -41.16 31.28 33.27
C ASN A 479 -40.38 31.46 31.95
N ARG A 480 -39.73 32.62 31.77
CA ARG A 480 -38.92 32.93 30.57
C ARG A 480 -37.72 31.99 30.41
N PHE A 481 -37.14 31.54 31.52
CA PHE A 481 -36.01 30.63 31.51
C PHE A 481 -36.43 29.20 31.13
N VAL A 482 -37.51 28.68 31.71
CA VAL A 482 -37.91 27.27 31.57
C VAL A 482 -38.79 27.00 30.37
N ARG A 483 -39.45 28.00 29.77
CA ARG A 483 -40.25 27.84 28.55
C ARG A 483 -39.48 28.24 27.30
N LEU A 484 -39.65 27.48 26.23
CA LEU A 484 -39.14 27.80 24.90
C LEU A 484 -40.21 28.47 24.04
N ASP A 485 -41.49 28.37 24.43
CA ASP A 485 -42.64 28.97 23.75
C ASP A 485 -42.62 28.66 22.25
N ILE A 486 -42.37 27.39 21.96
CA ILE A 486 -42.29 26.88 20.60
C ILE A 486 -43.69 26.94 20.01
N ASP A 487 -43.89 27.79 18.99
CA ASP A 487 -45.12 27.83 18.22
C ASP A 487 -45.23 26.58 17.33
N PRO A 488 -46.17 25.65 17.63
CA PRO A 488 -46.32 24.41 16.87
C PRO A 488 -46.75 24.64 15.41
N GLU A 489 -47.38 25.77 15.09
CA GLU A 489 -47.83 26.08 13.73
C GLU A 489 -46.67 26.45 12.81
N THR A 490 -45.57 26.95 13.37
CA THR A 490 -44.36 27.30 12.61
C THR A 490 -43.46 26.10 12.30
N ILE A 491 -43.69 24.95 12.96
CA ILE A 491 -42.86 23.77 12.79
C ILE A 491 -43.42 22.84 11.72
N THR A 492 -42.70 22.74 10.62
CA THR A 492 -42.96 21.74 9.58
C THR A 492 -41.93 20.61 9.65
N TRP A 493 -42.35 19.39 9.97
CA TRP A 493 -41.49 18.20 9.88
C TRP A 493 -41.59 17.56 8.51
N GLN A 494 -40.48 17.57 7.78
CA GLN A 494 -40.35 16.77 6.56
C GLN A 494 -39.81 15.39 6.94
N ARG A 495 -40.69 14.44 7.24
CA ARG A 495 -40.30 13.04 7.45
C ARG A 495 -40.29 12.32 6.10
N ASP A 496 -39.26 11.53 5.81
CA ASP A 496 -39.18 10.79 4.54
C ASP A 496 -39.87 9.43 4.69
N THR A 497 -40.87 9.16 3.86
CA THR A 497 -41.53 7.85 3.77
C THR A 497 -41.82 7.54 2.31
N ASN A 498 -41.34 6.41 1.81
CA ASN A 498 -41.55 5.93 0.44
C ASN A 498 -42.98 5.45 0.16
N ASP A 499 -43.98 5.87 0.95
CA ASP A 499 -45.38 5.49 0.76
C ASP A 499 -46.14 6.60 0.04
N ARG A 500 -46.62 6.29 -1.17
CA ARG A 500 -47.42 7.18 -2.02
C ARG A 500 -48.71 7.67 -1.34
N PHE A 501 -49.26 6.89 -0.40
CA PHE A 501 -50.54 7.16 0.25
C PHE A 501 -50.39 7.87 1.60
N LEU A 502 -49.19 7.90 2.19
CA LEU A 502 -48.97 8.61 3.45
C LEU A 502 -48.77 10.12 3.17
N ARG A 503 -49.83 10.90 3.39
CA ARG A 503 -49.85 12.36 3.15
C ARG A 503 -49.93 13.20 4.42
N LYS A 504 -50.39 12.63 5.52
CA LYS A 504 -50.53 13.28 6.83
C LYS A 504 -50.23 12.27 7.93
N ILE A 505 -49.56 12.70 8.99
CA ILE A 505 -49.41 11.91 10.22
C ILE A 505 -50.06 12.69 11.36
N THR A 506 -50.86 11.98 12.15
CA THR A 506 -51.38 12.51 13.42
C THR A 506 -50.57 11.91 14.56
N ILE A 507 -49.99 12.78 15.39
CA ILE A 507 -49.24 12.40 16.60
C ILE A 507 -50.03 12.83 17.86
N GLY A 508 -49.72 12.25 19.02
CA GLY A 508 -50.47 12.50 20.26
C GLY A 508 -51.68 11.59 20.48
N GLN A 509 -51.79 10.46 19.77
CA GLN A 509 -52.94 9.55 19.83
C GLN A 509 -52.89 8.57 21.02
N SER A 510 -51.83 8.62 21.83
CA SER A 510 -51.71 7.80 23.03
C SER A 510 -52.76 8.20 24.08
N PRO A 511 -53.32 7.26 24.86
CA PRO A 511 -54.20 7.58 25.98
C PRO A 511 -53.60 8.56 26.98
N ASN A 512 -52.27 8.57 27.13
CA ASN A 512 -51.54 9.47 28.03
C ASN A 512 -51.32 10.88 27.46
N GLU A 513 -51.60 11.10 26.18
CA GLU A 513 -51.40 12.37 25.46
C GLU A 513 -52.73 12.98 24.99
N LYS A 514 -53.85 12.44 25.52
CA LYS A 514 -55.22 12.73 25.09
C LYS A 514 -55.54 14.23 25.26
N GLY A 515 -55.89 14.88 24.16
CA GLY A 515 -56.19 16.32 24.09
C GLY A 515 -55.08 17.18 23.49
N HIS A 516 -53.88 16.63 23.26
CA HIS A 516 -52.73 17.32 22.67
C HIS A 516 -52.33 16.70 21.32
N THR A 517 -53.32 16.39 20.49
CA THR A 517 -53.09 15.80 19.15
C THR A 517 -52.73 16.87 18.13
N ARG A 518 -51.81 16.57 17.22
CA ARG A 518 -51.54 17.44 16.06
C ARG A 518 -51.37 16.66 14.77
N THR A 519 -51.76 17.31 13.68
CA THR A 519 -51.63 16.79 12.32
C THR A 519 -50.47 17.48 11.64
N VAL A 520 -49.44 16.73 11.26
CA VAL A 520 -48.28 17.26 10.53
C VAL A 520 -48.50 17.04 9.03
N THR A 521 -48.45 18.12 8.23
CA THR A 521 -49.06 18.15 6.89
C THR A 521 -48.09 18.20 5.70
N THR A 522 -46.78 18.04 5.87
CA THR A 522 -45.85 18.28 4.74
C THR A 522 -44.77 17.22 4.60
N PHE A 523 -44.92 16.35 3.60
CA PHE A 523 -43.90 15.44 3.10
C PHE A 523 -43.20 16.04 1.88
N SER A 524 -41.87 16.02 1.87
CA SER A 524 -41.07 16.30 0.67
C SER A 524 -40.06 15.19 0.47
N PHE A 525 -39.92 14.75 -0.77
CA PHE A 525 -38.85 13.82 -1.17
C PHE A 525 -37.51 14.52 -0.96
N PHE A 526 -36.71 14.07 0.00
CA PHE A 526 -35.38 14.61 0.21
C PHE A 526 -34.46 14.16 -0.93
N THR A 527 -34.26 15.03 -1.93
CA THR A 527 -33.14 14.87 -2.84
C THR A 527 -31.89 15.35 -2.12
N SER A 528 -31.28 14.48 -1.30
CA SER A 528 -30.01 14.77 -0.62
C SER A 528 -29.00 15.30 -1.63
N SER A 529 -28.68 16.59 -1.59
CA SER A 529 -27.79 17.26 -2.54
C SER A 529 -26.55 17.84 -1.86
N LYS A 530 -26.38 17.66 -0.55
CA LYS A 530 -25.35 18.38 0.22
C LYS A 530 -24.29 17.54 0.93
N ASN A 531 -24.45 16.21 1.06
CA ASN A 531 -23.36 15.34 1.53
C ASN A 531 -22.88 14.46 0.37
N THR A 532 -21.89 14.95 -0.35
CA THR A 532 -21.26 14.22 -1.44
C THR A 532 -20.14 13.38 -0.84
N SER A 533 -20.43 12.14 -0.45
CA SER A 533 -19.38 11.12 -0.44
C SER A 533 -18.99 10.87 -1.89
N LEU A 534 -17.77 11.25 -2.28
CA LEU A 534 -17.21 10.92 -3.59
C LEU A 534 -17.09 9.40 -3.67
N VAL A 535 -17.99 8.78 -4.45
CA VAL A 535 -17.87 7.36 -4.79
C VAL A 535 -17.14 7.28 -6.11
N PHE A 536 -15.93 6.74 -6.08
CA PHE A 536 -15.19 6.38 -7.28
C PHE A 536 -15.80 5.12 -7.87
N TYR A 537 -16.65 5.29 -8.89
CA TYR A 537 -17.12 4.20 -9.73
C TYR A 537 -16.27 4.16 -10.99
N CYS A 538 -15.17 3.42 -10.94
CA CYS A 538 -14.54 3.00 -12.18
C CYS A 538 -15.24 1.73 -12.66
N ILE A 539 -16.43 1.91 -13.24
CA ILE A 539 -17.06 0.84 -14.00
C ILE A 539 -16.39 0.89 -15.37
N GLN A 540 -15.42 0.00 -15.59
CA GLN A 540 -14.95 -0.31 -16.93
C GLN A 540 -16.13 -0.93 -17.69
N TYR A 541 -16.89 -0.09 -18.40
CA TYR A 541 -17.91 -0.55 -19.33
C TYR A 541 -17.25 -1.06 -20.61
N THR A 542 -17.62 -2.29 -20.95
CA THR A 542 -17.34 -3.04 -22.18
C THR A 542 -18.00 -2.46 -23.41
#